data_AF-A0A921ZNE8-F1
#
_entry.id   AF-A0A921ZNE8-F1
#
_cell.length_a   1.000
_cell.length_b   1.000
_cell.length_c   1.000
_cell.angle_alpha   90.00
_cell.angle_beta   90.00
_cell.angle_gamma   90.00
#
_symmetry.space_group_name_H-M   'P 1'
#
loop_
_entity.id
_entity.type
_entity.pdbx_description
1 polymer ?
#
loop_
_entity_poly.entity_id
_entity_poly.type
_entity_poly.pdbx_seq_one_letter_code
_entity_poly.pdbx_strand_id
1 'polypeptide(L)'
;MEGCVNLQLSTKNVGIFEAFSNSIKPMNLINTVIELAPPGKIPVGITEIPFEIPLRARQAISPGYPGLLETYHGVFVNIMYTLKCSMKRSFLNKPLYTSCQFFVQYRQQDPAPLKPVRCEITPASIRACGGSLSRGVMPQFQIYAEIHTTVCPLDKPITGKIRVDECSVPIKSIELQLVRVETCGCAEGYSKDATEIQNIQIGDGDVCRGRHIPLYMVLPRLFTCPTTTTVNFKIEFELNIAVIFEDDYLVTENFPILLLRTR
;
A
#
# COMPACT_ATOMS: atom_id res chain seq x y z
N MET A 1 23.34 -12.39 2.64
CA MET A 1 22.05 -11.77 2.97
C MET A 1 21.87 -10.57 2.09
N GLU A 2 20.77 -10.53 1.34
CA GLU A 2 20.45 -9.46 0.41
C GLU A 2 19.07 -8.89 0.75
N GLY A 3 18.89 -7.61 0.56
CA GLY A 3 17.60 -6.96 0.59
C GLY A 3 17.56 -5.82 -0.41
N CYS A 4 16.50 -5.76 -1.20
CA CYS A 4 16.36 -4.78 -2.26
C CYS A 4 14.92 -4.29 -2.42
N VAL A 5 14.79 -3.10 -2.99
CA VAL A 5 13.54 -2.58 -3.57
C VAL A 5 13.65 -2.70 -5.08
N ASN A 6 12.76 -3.45 -5.69
CA ASN A 6 12.55 -3.48 -7.12
C ASN A 6 11.34 -2.62 -7.44
N LEU A 7 11.49 -1.76 -8.45
CA LEU A 7 10.45 -0.86 -8.91
C LEU A 7 10.13 -1.22 -10.37
N GLN A 8 8.86 -1.23 -10.72
CA GLN A 8 8.35 -1.45 -12.06
C GLN A 8 7.46 -0.28 -12.45
N LEU A 9 7.57 0.20 -13.69
CA LEU A 9 6.70 1.26 -14.21
C LEU A 9 5.44 0.66 -14.83
N SER A 10 4.33 1.39 -14.74
CA SER A 10 3.07 1.01 -15.36
C SER A 10 3.11 1.12 -16.87
N THR A 11 2.61 0.10 -17.54
CA THR A 11 2.48 0.06 -19.01
C THR A 11 1.30 0.88 -19.51
N LYS A 12 0.46 1.44 -18.63
CA LYS A 12 -0.65 2.32 -19.04
C LYS A 12 -0.18 3.65 -19.62
N ASN A 13 1.08 4.03 -19.38
CA ASN A 13 1.72 5.26 -19.87
C ASN A 13 2.78 5.00 -20.97
N VAL A 14 2.64 3.88 -21.71
CA VAL A 14 3.57 3.49 -22.78
C VAL A 14 3.57 4.54 -23.90
N GLY A 15 4.73 5.15 -24.14
CA GLY A 15 4.95 6.23 -25.10
C GLY A 15 5.77 7.39 -24.53
N ILE A 16 5.51 7.78 -23.28
CA ILE A 16 6.31 8.80 -22.57
C ILE A 16 7.44 8.14 -21.76
N PHE A 17 7.23 6.91 -21.28
CA PHE A 17 8.11 6.27 -20.30
C PHE A 17 8.99 5.10 -20.79
N GLU A 18 8.91 4.72 -22.07
CA GLU A 18 9.73 3.62 -22.62
C GLU A 18 11.24 3.89 -22.49
N ALA A 19 11.65 5.15 -22.61
CA ALA A 19 13.03 5.59 -22.43
C ALA A 19 13.55 5.46 -20.98
N PHE A 20 12.66 5.40 -19.98
CA PHE A 20 13.02 5.42 -18.55
C PHE A 20 13.01 4.04 -17.89
N SER A 21 12.43 3.03 -18.54
CA SER A 21 12.37 1.65 -18.01
C SER A 21 13.76 1.06 -17.69
N ASN A 22 14.78 1.43 -18.48
CA ASN A 22 16.17 1.04 -18.26
C ASN A 22 16.89 1.85 -17.16
N SER A 23 16.31 2.96 -16.70
CA SER A 23 16.92 3.89 -15.74
C SER A 23 16.65 3.48 -14.28
N ILE A 24 15.61 2.69 -14.03
CA ILE A 24 15.21 2.32 -12.68
C ILE A 24 16.02 1.11 -12.21
N LYS A 25 17.08 1.40 -11.45
CA LYS A 25 17.91 0.37 -10.82
C LYS A 25 17.31 -0.08 -9.50
N PRO A 26 17.36 -1.38 -9.17
CA PRO A 26 17.02 -1.87 -7.85
C PRO A 26 17.77 -1.13 -6.74
N MET A 27 17.05 -0.70 -5.72
CA MET A 27 17.66 -0.04 -4.57
C MET A 27 18.13 -1.09 -3.57
N ASN A 28 19.45 -1.16 -3.34
CA ASN A 28 20.01 -2.11 -2.37
C ASN A 28 19.83 -1.59 -0.94
N LEU A 29 19.07 -2.32 -0.13
CA LEU A 29 18.82 -2.02 1.28
C LEU A 29 19.91 -2.59 2.18
N ILE A 30 20.31 -3.83 1.88
CA ILE A 30 21.34 -4.58 2.60
C ILE A 30 21.99 -5.57 1.64
N ASN A 31 23.31 -5.70 1.71
CA ASN A 31 24.03 -6.74 1.01
C ASN A 31 25.24 -7.11 1.85
N THR A 32 25.16 -8.28 2.50
CA THR A 32 26.19 -8.76 3.42
C THR A 32 26.56 -10.18 3.06
N VAL A 33 27.86 -10.41 2.84
CA VAL A 33 28.43 -11.71 2.52
C VAL A 33 29.43 -12.05 3.62
N ILE A 34 29.35 -13.28 4.13
CA ILE A 34 30.31 -13.83 5.07
C ILE A 34 30.80 -15.16 4.52
N GLU A 35 32.08 -15.45 4.72
CA GLU A 35 32.66 -16.75 4.43
C GLU A 35 32.40 -17.68 5.62
N LEU A 36 31.69 -18.79 5.38
CA LEU A 36 31.31 -19.73 6.43
C LEU A 36 32.40 -20.77 6.72
N ALA A 37 33.17 -21.14 5.69
CA ALA A 37 34.27 -22.09 5.80
C ALA A 37 35.28 -21.84 4.66
N PRO A 38 36.58 -22.00 4.92
CA PRO A 38 37.61 -21.92 3.89
C PRO A 38 37.52 -23.09 2.89
N PRO A 39 38.19 -23.02 1.74
CA PRO A 39 38.30 -24.13 0.81
C PRO A 39 38.84 -25.39 1.50
N GLY A 40 38.12 -26.51 1.37
CA GLY A 40 38.50 -27.75 2.07
C GLY A 40 37.55 -28.92 1.80
N LYS A 41 37.67 -29.95 2.64
CA LYS A 41 36.82 -31.13 2.61
C LYS A 41 35.80 -31.07 3.75
N ILE A 42 34.56 -31.40 3.47
CA ILE A 42 33.52 -31.61 4.49
C ILE A 42 33.55 -33.10 4.88
N PRO A 43 33.60 -33.44 6.18
CA PRO A 43 33.63 -34.83 6.62
C PRO A 43 32.34 -35.58 6.26
N VAL A 44 32.39 -36.91 6.26
CA VAL A 44 31.21 -37.75 6.07
C VAL A 44 30.24 -37.53 7.23
N GLY A 45 28.95 -37.34 6.92
CA GLY A 45 27.88 -37.12 7.89
C GLY A 45 27.24 -35.75 7.77
N ILE A 46 26.72 -35.24 8.88
CA ILE A 46 26.08 -33.92 8.97
C ILE A 46 27.10 -32.93 9.53
N THR A 47 27.31 -31.83 8.82
CA THR A 47 28.16 -30.71 9.27
C THR A 47 27.28 -29.49 9.45
N GLU A 48 27.28 -28.91 10.65
CA GLU A 48 26.57 -27.67 10.97
C GLU A 48 27.58 -26.54 11.12
N ILE A 49 27.34 -25.42 10.44
CA ILE A 49 28.19 -24.23 10.52
C ILE A 49 27.35 -23.09 11.08
N PRO A 50 27.61 -22.63 12.31
CA PRO A 50 26.89 -21.50 12.88
C PRO A 50 27.27 -20.22 12.14
N PHE A 51 26.31 -19.32 11.97
CA PHE A 51 26.55 -18.03 11.35
C PHE A 51 25.65 -16.96 11.97
N GLU A 52 26.14 -15.73 11.98
CA GLU A 52 25.38 -14.56 12.38
C GLU A 52 25.61 -13.45 11.35
N ILE A 53 24.54 -12.79 10.93
CA ILE A 53 24.62 -11.63 10.04
C ILE A 53 23.82 -10.50 10.66
N PRO A 54 24.45 -9.37 11.03
CA PRO A 54 23.74 -8.26 11.64
C PRO A 54 22.81 -7.59 10.62
N LEU A 55 21.55 -7.40 11.01
CA LEU A 55 20.53 -6.75 10.19
C LEU A 55 20.72 -5.22 10.21
N ARG A 56 21.72 -4.73 9.46
CA ARG A 56 22.09 -3.30 9.39
C ARG A 56 21.88 -2.72 8.00
N ALA A 57 21.01 -1.70 7.91
CA ALA A 57 20.84 -0.93 6.68
C ALA A 57 22.18 -0.34 6.21
N ARG A 58 22.41 -0.35 4.89
CA ARG A 58 23.65 0.20 4.32
C ARG A 58 23.75 1.71 4.48
N GLN A 59 22.63 2.40 4.29
CA GLN A 59 22.49 3.85 4.38
C GLN A 59 21.01 4.20 4.53
N ALA A 60 20.73 5.46 4.89
CA ALA A 60 19.37 5.99 4.84
C ALA A 60 18.83 5.95 3.42
N ILE A 61 17.58 5.49 3.27
CA ILE A 61 16.91 5.32 1.98
C ILE A 61 16.31 6.65 1.51
N SER A 62 15.81 7.43 2.46
CA SER A 62 15.14 8.69 2.25
C SER A 62 15.10 9.46 3.59
N PRO A 63 14.95 10.79 3.60
CA PRO A 63 14.65 11.52 4.83
C PRO A 63 13.46 10.88 5.57
N GLY A 64 13.61 10.59 6.86
CA GLY A 64 12.61 9.86 7.66
C GLY A 64 12.68 8.33 7.57
N TYR A 65 13.49 7.76 6.66
CA TYR A 65 13.69 6.32 6.49
C TYR A 65 15.17 5.95 6.62
N PRO A 66 15.76 6.01 7.84
CA PRO A 66 17.18 5.73 8.06
C PRO A 66 17.51 4.23 8.08
N GLY A 67 16.50 3.36 8.22
CA GLY A 67 16.66 1.92 8.41
C GLY A 67 16.22 1.08 7.20
N LEU A 68 16.10 -0.22 7.44
CA LEU A 68 15.49 -1.16 6.49
C LEU A 68 14.01 -0.86 6.31
N LEU A 69 13.45 -1.28 5.17
CA LEU A 69 12.02 -1.17 4.90
C LEU A 69 11.29 -2.45 5.27
N GLU A 70 10.02 -2.31 5.62
CA GLU A 70 9.15 -3.46 5.78
C GLU A 70 8.99 -4.20 4.44
N THR A 71 8.97 -5.53 4.49
CA THR A 71 8.76 -6.36 3.30
C THR A 71 7.39 -6.09 2.70
N TYR A 72 7.35 -5.96 1.38
CA TYR A 72 6.16 -5.61 0.64
C TYR A 72 6.21 -6.21 -0.77
N HIS A 73 5.10 -6.79 -1.20
CA HIS A 73 4.96 -7.38 -2.54
C HIS A 73 3.76 -6.75 -3.24
N GLY A 74 4.01 -5.64 -3.91
CA GLY A 74 3.02 -4.92 -4.71
C GLY A 74 3.08 -5.26 -6.19
N VAL A 75 2.34 -4.47 -6.97
CA VAL A 75 2.36 -4.58 -8.44
C VAL A 75 3.58 -3.84 -8.98
N PHE A 76 3.83 -2.63 -8.47
CA PHE A 76 4.89 -1.76 -8.98
C PHE A 76 6.07 -1.60 -8.01
N VAL A 77 5.86 -1.84 -6.71
CA VAL A 77 6.94 -1.82 -5.72
C VAL A 77 7.08 -3.22 -5.11
N ASN A 78 8.31 -3.73 -5.03
CA ASN A 78 8.61 -5.00 -4.38
C ASN A 78 9.83 -4.85 -3.48
N ILE A 79 9.64 -5.00 -2.16
CA ILE A 79 10.67 -4.95 -1.14
C ILE A 79 10.89 -6.36 -0.63
N MET A 80 12.06 -6.95 -0.87
CA MET A 80 12.32 -8.35 -0.56
C MET A 80 13.66 -8.52 0.16
N TYR A 81 13.72 -9.50 1.07
CA TYR A 81 14.95 -9.91 1.75
C TYR A 81 15.20 -11.41 1.60
N THR A 82 16.45 -11.80 1.38
CA THR A 82 16.82 -13.19 1.09
C THR A 82 18.16 -13.55 1.72
N LEU A 83 18.19 -14.71 2.38
CA LEU A 83 19.42 -15.40 2.74
C LEU A 83 19.80 -16.33 1.60
N LYS A 84 21.07 -16.28 1.19
CA LYS A 84 21.63 -17.12 0.12
C LYS A 84 22.85 -17.82 0.67
N CYS A 85 22.90 -19.13 0.51
CA CYS A 85 24.07 -19.95 0.82
C CYS A 85 24.56 -20.60 -0.46
N SER A 86 25.85 -20.46 -0.75
CA SER A 86 26.49 -21.00 -1.95
C SER A 86 27.74 -21.75 -1.57
N MET A 87 27.87 -22.98 -2.06
CA MET A 87 29.05 -23.82 -1.89
C MET A 87 29.67 -24.07 -3.26
N LYS A 88 30.81 -23.42 -3.50
CA LYS A 88 31.63 -23.68 -4.68
C LYS A 88 32.21 -25.09 -4.59
N ARG A 89 32.20 -25.81 -5.71
CA ARG A 89 32.78 -27.15 -5.84
C ARG A 89 33.88 -27.13 -6.92
N SER A 90 34.56 -28.25 -7.11
CA SER A 90 35.57 -28.40 -8.17
C SER A 90 34.96 -28.11 -9.54
N PHE A 91 35.81 -27.74 -10.51
CA PHE A 91 35.40 -27.24 -11.83
C PHE A 91 34.36 -28.12 -12.57
N LEU A 92 34.45 -29.44 -12.43
CA LEU A 92 33.53 -30.39 -13.06
C LEU A 92 32.19 -30.55 -12.34
N ASN A 93 32.07 -30.06 -11.10
CA ASN A 93 30.89 -30.19 -10.27
C ASN A 93 30.10 -28.88 -10.22
N LYS A 94 28.77 -28.97 -10.36
CA LYS A 94 27.89 -27.81 -10.17
C LYS A 94 28.01 -27.29 -8.73
N PRO A 95 28.08 -25.96 -8.52
CA PRO A 95 28.01 -25.39 -7.18
C PRO A 95 26.66 -25.73 -6.55
N LEU A 96 26.63 -25.89 -5.23
CA LEU A 96 25.37 -26.02 -4.50
C LEU A 96 24.90 -24.62 -4.11
N TYR A 97 23.60 -24.39 -4.22
CA TYR A 97 23.00 -23.10 -3.90
C TYR A 97 21.64 -23.34 -3.24
N THR A 98 21.38 -22.61 -2.16
CA THR A 98 20.05 -22.54 -1.55
C THR A 98 19.76 -21.10 -1.15
N SER A 99 18.48 -20.75 -1.16
CA SER A 99 18.02 -19.44 -0.73
C SER A 99 16.72 -19.52 0.05
N CYS A 100 16.58 -18.66 1.04
CA CYS A 100 15.39 -18.54 1.87
C CYS A 100 14.99 -17.07 1.98
N GLN A 101 13.73 -16.76 1.67
CA GLN A 101 13.16 -15.45 1.89
C GLN A 101 12.79 -15.29 3.37
N PHE A 102 12.99 -14.10 3.93
CA PHE A 102 12.49 -13.75 5.24
C PHE A 102 11.80 -12.39 5.20
N PHE A 103 10.87 -12.17 6.14
CA PHE A 103 10.10 -10.95 6.24
C PHE A 103 10.73 -10.00 7.26
N VAL A 104 10.90 -8.75 6.85
CA VAL A 104 11.25 -7.65 7.75
C VAL A 104 9.97 -6.91 8.08
N GLN A 105 9.70 -6.71 9.36
CA GLN A 105 8.54 -5.98 9.85
C GLN A 105 8.99 -4.84 10.75
N TYR A 106 8.33 -3.68 10.66
CA TYR A 106 8.54 -2.60 11.60
C TYR A 106 8.08 -2.99 13.01
N ARG A 107 8.77 -2.41 14.00
CA ARG A 107 8.34 -2.48 15.39
C ARG A 107 7.01 -1.76 15.54
N GLN A 108 6.14 -2.31 16.37
CA GLN A 108 4.88 -1.66 16.73
C GLN A 108 5.15 -0.32 17.41
N GLN A 109 4.36 0.67 17.02
CA GLN A 109 4.37 2.03 17.55
C GLN A 109 3.17 2.25 18.48
N ASP A 110 3.22 3.32 19.27
CA ASP A 110 2.07 3.70 20.08
C ASP A 110 0.94 4.21 19.17
N PRO A 111 -0.33 3.93 19.53
CA PRO A 111 -1.46 4.38 18.74
C PRO A 111 -1.53 5.91 18.69
N ALA A 112 -1.78 6.44 17.49
CA ALA A 112 -2.06 7.85 17.32
C ALA A 112 -3.37 8.25 18.03
N PRO A 113 -3.49 9.51 18.51
CA PRO A 113 -4.74 9.99 19.06
C PRO A 113 -5.84 9.96 18.01
N LEU A 114 -7.05 9.55 18.40
CA LEU A 114 -8.21 9.55 17.51
C LEU A 114 -8.54 10.99 17.12
N LYS A 115 -8.47 11.26 15.81
CA LYS A 115 -8.85 12.54 15.23
C LYS A 115 -9.92 12.29 14.17
N PRO A 116 -11.21 12.37 14.53
CA PRO A 116 -12.29 12.18 13.59
C PRO A 116 -12.22 13.20 12.44
N VAL A 117 -12.41 12.71 11.23
CA VAL A 117 -12.51 13.52 10.02
C VAL A 117 -13.95 13.49 9.56
N ARG A 118 -14.56 14.67 9.51
CA ARG A 118 -15.94 14.87 9.05
C ARG A 118 -15.92 15.58 7.72
N CYS A 119 -16.77 15.15 6.81
CA CYS A 119 -17.02 15.86 5.57
C CYS A 119 -18.52 15.92 5.28
N GLU A 120 -18.87 16.92 4.49
CA GLU A 120 -20.21 17.14 3.97
C GLU A 120 -20.12 17.08 2.44
N ILE A 121 -20.79 16.09 1.86
CA ILE A 121 -20.79 15.81 0.44
C ILE A 121 -22.08 16.40 -0.12
N THR A 122 -21.92 17.44 -0.95
CA THR A 122 -23.02 18.18 -1.59
C THR A 122 -22.67 18.43 -3.06
N PRO A 123 -23.67 18.77 -3.88
CA PRO A 123 -23.43 19.27 -5.24
C PRO A 123 -22.42 20.42 -5.31
N ALA A 124 -22.35 21.26 -4.27
CA ALA A 124 -21.39 22.37 -4.21
C ALA A 124 -19.95 21.87 -3.95
N SER A 125 -19.75 20.93 -3.03
CA SER A 125 -18.41 20.39 -2.73
C SER A 125 -17.83 19.61 -3.91
N ILE A 126 -18.65 18.83 -4.62
CA ILE A 126 -18.21 18.07 -5.82
C ILE A 126 -17.78 18.99 -6.96
N ARG A 127 -18.52 20.09 -7.21
CA ARG A 127 -18.14 21.09 -8.22
C ARG A 127 -16.84 21.82 -7.86
N ALA A 128 -16.63 22.12 -6.58
CA ALA A 128 -15.42 22.79 -6.11
C ALA A 128 -14.16 21.92 -6.29
N CYS A 129 -14.29 20.59 -6.22
CA CYS A 129 -13.20 19.64 -6.40
C CYS A 129 -12.88 19.29 -7.88
N GLY A 130 -13.48 20.00 -8.85
CA GLY A 130 -13.19 19.79 -10.27
C GLY A 130 -13.74 18.47 -10.84
N GLY A 131 -14.73 17.87 -10.17
CA GLY A 131 -15.39 16.65 -10.63
C GLY A 131 -15.92 16.81 -12.06
N SER A 132 -15.62 15.82 -12.90
CA SER A 132 -16.08 15.76 -14.30
C SER A 132 -17.60 15.87 -14.34
N LEU A 133 -18.10 16.84 -15.11
CA LEU A 133 -19.49 16.95 -15.51
C LEU A 133 -19.86 15.69 -16.32
N SER A 134 -20.35 14.65 -15.64
CA SER A 134 -21.15 13.64 -16.31
C SER A 134 -22.26 14.37 -17.10
N ARG A 135 -22.64 13.85 -18.27
CA ARG A 135 -23.59 14.51 -19.20
C ARG A 135 -25.04 14.51 -18.68
N GLY A 136 -25.24 14.50 -17.37
CA GLY A 136 -26.52 14.47 -16.69
C GLY A 136 -26.69 15.63 -15.72
N VAL A 137 -27.94 15.91 -15.37
CA VAL A 137 -28.27 16.86 -14.30
C VAL A 137 -27.84 16.25 -12.98
N MET A 138 -26.90 16.90 -12.27
CA MET A 138 -26.47 16.43 -10.96
C MET A 138 -27.64 16.47 -9.96
N PRO A 139 -27.95 15.36 -9.25
CA PRO A 139 -29.01 15.32 -8.27
C PRO A 139 -28.72 16.28 -7.10
N GLN A 140 -29.78 16.74 -6.42
CA GLN A 140 -29.63 17.47 -5.16
C GLN A 140 -29.51 16.46 -4.04
N PHE A 141 -28.45 16.55 -3.24
CA PHE A 141 -28.21 15.67 -2.12
C PHE A 141 -27.40 16.36 -1.03
N GLN A 142 -27.52 15.85 0.20
CA GLN A 142 -26.73 16.26 1.34
C GLN A 142 -26.37 15.03 2.17
N ILE A 143 -25.09 14.68 2.16
CA ILE A 143 -24.56 13.46 2.77
C ILE A 143 -23.45 13.85 3.72
N TYR A 144 -23.48 13.31 4.93
CA TYR A 144 -22.45 13.51 5.95
C TYR A 144 -21.69 12.22 6.16
N ALA A 145 -20.36 12.27 6.08
CA ALA A 145 -19.51 11.15 6.45
C ALA A 145 -18.54 11.55 7.57
N GLU A 146 -18.29 10.61 8.47
CA GLU A 146 -17.31 10.74 9.54
C GLU A 146 -16.46 9.47 9.57
N ILE A 147 -15.14 9.61 9.40
CA ILE A 147 -14.16 8.56 9.66
C ILE A 147 -13.53 8.83 11.03
N HIS A 148 -13.46 7.85 11.92
CA HIS A 148 -12.97 8.08 13.28
C HIS A 148 -11.49 8.48 13.36
N THR A 149 -10.67 8.07 12.38
CA THR A 149 -9.26 8.46 12.25
C THR A 149 -8.76 8.21 10.83
N THR A 150 -7.88 9.08 10.32
CA THR A 150 -7.13 8.82 9.08
C THR A 150 -5.78 8.14 9.36
N VAL A 151 -5.37 8.03 10.62
CA VAL A 151 -4.22 7.23 11.04
C VAL A 151 -4.73 5.91 11.58
N CYS A 152 -4.64 4.86 10.76
CA CYS A 152 -5.31 3.59 10.97
C CYS A 152 -4.29 2.48 11.33
N PRO A 153 -4.52 1.75 12.44
CA PRO A 153 -3.79 0.52 12.73
C PRO A 153 -4.09 -0.59 11.72
N LEU A 154 -3.07 -1.32 11.27
CA LEU A 154 -3.23 -2.47 10.36
C LEU A 154 -4.02 -3.64 10.96
N ASP A 155 -4.07 -3.74 12.28
CA ASP A 155 -4.71 -4.81 13.03
C ASP A 155 -6.13 -4.45 13.51
N LYS A 156 -6.60 -3.23 13.25
CA LYS A 156 -7.94 -2.76 13.63
C LYS A 156 -8.78 -2.41 12.40
N PRO A 157 -10.11 -2.57 12.50
CA PRO A 157 -11.00 -2.13 11.45
C PRO A 157 -11.01 -0.60 11.33
N ILE A 158 -11.15 -0.11 10.11
CA ILE A 158 -11.49 1.29 9.85
C ILE A 158 -12.97 1.47 10.20
N THR A 159 -13.25 2.47 11.04
CA THR A 159 -14.59 2.71 11.56
C THR A 159 -15.03 4.15 11.35
N GLY A 160 -16.35 4.33 11.26
CA GLY A 160 -16.95 5.63 11.02
C GLY A 160 -18.47 5.53 10.91
N LYS A 161 -19.08 6.54 10.31
CA LYS A 161 -20.51 6.59 10.03
C LYS A 161 -20.81 7.48 8.84
N ILE A 162 -21.88 7.15 8.12
CA ILE A 162 -22.44 7.97 7.05
C ILE A 162 -23.91 8.24 7.32
N ARG A 163 -24.42 9.40 6.91
CA ARG A 163 -25.83 9.80 7.05
C ARG A 163 -26.25 10.58 5.81
N VAL A 164 -27.39 10.19 5.25
CA VAL A 164 -28.02 10.91 4.14
C VAL A 164 -29.15 11.75 4.72
N ASP A 165 -29.12 13.06 4.55
CA ASP A 165 -30.17 13.95 5.04
C ASP A 165 -31.17 14.28 3.93
N GLU A 166 -30.66 14.73 2.79
CA GLU A 166 -31.48 15.09 1.63
C GLU A 166 -30.97 14.38 0.39
N CYS A 167 -31.89 14.00 -0.50
CA CYS A 167 -31.58 13.28 -1.73
C CYS A 167 -32.78 13.35 -2.69
N SER A 168 -32.62 13.97 -3.85
CA SER A 168 -33.70 14.14 -4.85
C SER A 168 -33.93 12.91 -5.72
N VAL A 169 -32.95 12.02 -5.79
CA VAL A 169 -32.98 10.75 -6.53
C VAL A 169 -32.72 9.62 -5.54
N PRO A 170 -33.43 8.48 -5.61
CA PRO A 170 -33.16 7.36 -4.73
C PRO A 170 -31.71 6.87 -4.83
N ILE A 171 -31.15 6.41 -3.71
CA ILE A 171 -29.81 5.81 -3.70
C ILE A 171 -29.93 4.34 -4.10
N LYS A 172 -29.03 3.90 -4.99
CA LYS A 172 -28.89 2.51 -5.41
C LYS A 172 -27.96 1.76 -4.46
N SER A 173 -26.79 2.32 -4.18
CA SER A 173 -25.85 1.75 -3.22
C SER A 173 -24.94 2.81 -2.59
N ILE A 174 -24.45 2.49 -1.39
CA ILE A 174 -23.36 3.20 -0.73
C ILE A 174 -22.24 2.20 -0.54
N GLU A 175 -21.05 2.52 -1.04
CA GLU A 175 -19.89 1.65 -1.07
C GLU A 175 -18.70 2.32 -0.38
N LEU A 176 -17.88 1.50 0.29
CA LEU A 176 -16.62 1.91 0.88
C LEU A 176 -15.50 1.09 0.24
N GLN A 177 -14.58 1.79 -0.41
CA GLN A 177 -13.48 1.20 -1.17
C GLN A 177 -12.15 1.52 -0.51
N LEU A 178 -11.28 0.53 -0.39
CA LEU A 178 -9.88 0.69 -0.02
C LEU A 178 -9.04 0.63 -1.29
N VAL A 179 -8.31 1.70 -1.55
CA VAL A 179 -7.45 1.83 -2.72
C VAL A 179 -6.00 1.91 -2.28
N ARG A 180 -5.16 1.09 -2.89
CA ARG A 180 -3.70 1.22 -2.81
C ARG A 180 -3.23 2.14 -3.90
N VAL A 181 -2.30 3.01 -3.56
CA VAL A 181 -1.64 3.91 -4.49
C VAL A 181 -0.15 3.62 -4.45
N GLU A 182 0.37 3.08 -5.55
CA GLU A 182 1.80 2.86 -5.71
C GLU A 182 2.36 3.96 -6.60
N THR A 183 3.33 4.70 -6.09
CA THR A 183 4.09 5.68 -6.87
C THR A 183 5.49 5.17 -7.06
N CYS A 184 5.97 5.09 -8.29
CA CYS A 184 7.33 4.71 -8.64
C CYS A 184 7.95 5.80 -9.50
N GLY A 185 9.16 6.23 -9.21
CA GLY A 185 9.82 7.25 -10.01
C GLY A 185 11.32 7.38 -9.79
N CYS A 186 11.90 8.25 -10.59
CA CYS A 186 13.27 8.70 -10.50
C CYS A 186 13.31 10.23 -10.66
N ALA A 187 14.50 10.82 -10.72
CA ALA A 187 14.67 12.26 -10.91
C ALA A 187 13.99 12.83 -12.17
N GLU A 188 13.68 11.96 -13.15
CA GLU A 188 13.13 12.33 -14.46
C GLU A 188 11.60 12.24 -14.52
N GLY A 189 10.94 11.63 -13.52
CA GLY A 189 9.48 11.54 -13.46
C GLY A 189 8.95 10.45 -12.51
N TYR A 190 7.64 10.52 -12.23
CA TYR A 190 6.91 9.58 -11.39
C TYR A 190 5.70 8.99 -12.12
N SER A 191 5.48 7.69 -11.97
CA SER A 191 4.24 6.99 -12.31
C SER A 191 3.46 6.75 -11.03
N LYS A 192 2.17 7.09 -11.03
CA LYS A 192 1.23 6.85 -9.93
C LYS A 192 0.14 5.92 -10.43
N ASP A 193 -0.04 4.78 -9.77
CA ASP A 193 -1.06 3.80 -10.14
C ASP A 193 -1.89 3.40 -8.92
N ALA A 194 -3.21 3.53 -9.07
CA ALA A 194 -4.19 3.15 -8.07
C ALA A 194 -4.72 1.73 -8.35
N THR A 195 -4.83 0.91 -7.32
CA THR A 195 -5.40 -0.44 -7.35
C THR A 195 -6.44 -0.55 -6.26
N GLU A 196 -7.69 -0.86 -6.62
CA GLU A 196 -8.71 -1.20 -5.64
C GLU A 196 -8.36 -2.54 -4.98
N ILE A 197 -8.23 -2.52 -3.65
CA ILE A 197 -7.90 -3.70 -2.85
C ILE A 197 -9.17 -4.40 -2.38
N GLN A 198 -10.15 -3.61 -1.96
CA GLN A 198 -11.36 -4.09 -1.32
C GLN A 198 -12.48 -3.09 -1.56
N ASN A 199 -13.66 -3.60 -1.87
CA ASN A 199 -14.91 -2.84 -1.89
C ASN A 199 -15.92 -3.55 -0.99
N ILE A 200 -16.59 -2.79 -0.13
CA ILE A 200 -17.71 -3.27 0.67
C ILE A 200 -18.94 -2.38 0.43
N GLN A 201 -20.09 -3.02 0.21
CA GLN A 201 -21.37 -2.33 0.17
C GLN A 201 -21.82 -2.06 1.62
N ILE A 202 -21.96 -0.79 1.97
CA ILE A 202 -22.39 -0.30 3.29
C ILE A 202 -23.92 -0.14 3.33
N GLY A 203 -24.53 0.21 2.20
CA GLY A 203 -25.97 0.39 2.07
C GLY A 203 -26.45 -0.08 0.70
N ASP A 204 -27.61 -0.73 0.70
CA ASP A 204 -28.28 -1.24 -0.49
C ASP A 204 -29.68 -0.63 -0.59
N GLY A 205 -30.02 -0.11 -1.77
CA GLY A 205 -31.25 0.62 -2.03
C GLY A 205 -31.36 1.96 -1.30
N ASP A 206 -32.55 2.55 -1.37
CA ASP A 206 -32.75 3.92 -0.90
C ASP A 206 -32.73 4.01 0.62
N VAL A 207 -31.58 4.42 1.18
CA VAL A 207 -31.35 4.42 2.62
C VAL A 207 -32.21 5.44 3.35
N CYS A 208 -32.61 5.11 4.58
CA CYS A 208 -33.41 5.99 5.43
C CYS A 208 -32.71 7.34 5.67
N ARG A 209 -33.44 8.44 5.47
CA ARG A 209 -32.94 9.80 5.71
C ARG A 209 -32.75 10.07 7.20
N GLY A 210 -31.77 10.91 7.54
CA GLY A 210 -31.46 11.33 8.90
C GLY A 210 -30.91 10.23 9.82
N ARG A 211 -30.63 9.01 9.31
CA ARG A 211 -30.10 7.89 10.09
C ARG A 211 -28.62 7.65 9.81
N HIS A 212 -27.86 7.37 10.87
CA HIS A 212 -26.47 6.97 10.74
C HIS A 212 -26.36 5.49 10.37
N ILE A 213 -25.60 5.22 9.31
CA ILE A 213 -25.17 3.88 8.90
C ILE A 213 -23.70 3.73 9.34
N PRO A 214 -23.35 2.70 10.12
CA PRO A 214 -21.98 2.52 10.59
C PRO A 214 -21.06 2.06 9.46
N LEU A 215 -19.85 2.61 9.41
CA LEU A 215 -18.76 2.14 8.56
C LEU A 215 -17.88 1.17 9.38
N TYR A 216 -17.60 -0.01 8.83
CA TYR A 216 -16.74 -1.00 9.46
C TYR A 216 -16.02 -1.83 8.40
N MET A 217 -14.75 -1.53 8.15
CA MET A 217 -13.92 -2.23 7.16
C MET A 217 -12.74 -2.90 7.84
N VAL A 218 -12.71 -4.23 7.79
CA VAL A 218 -11.54 -5.01 8.22
C VAL A 218 -10.49 -4.99 7.12
N LEU A 219 -9.28 -4.54 7.46
CA LEU A 219 -8.17 -4.45 6.51
C LEU A 219 -7.71 -5.85 6.04
N PRO A 220 -7.52 -6.06 4.72
CA PRO A 220 -7.15 -7.35 4.18
C PRO A 220 -5.63 -7.57 4.32
N ARG A 221 -5.25 -8.40 5.30
CA ARG A 221 -3.86 -8.59 5.77
C ARG A 221 -2.80 -8.81 4.67
N LEU A 222 -3.14 -9.49 3.57
CA LEU A 222 -2.20 -9.79 2.49
C LEU A 222 -2.04 -8.65 1.48
N PHE A 223 -2.91 -7.65 1.51
CA PHE A 223 -2.94 -6.56 0.54
C PHE A 223 -2.64 -5.19 1.17
N THR A 224 -2.49 -5.14 2.49
CA THR A 224 -2.18 -3.92 3.26
C THR A 224 -0.83 -4.00 3.93
N CYS A 225 -0.11 -2.89 3.97
CA CYS A 225 1.15 -2.72 4.68
C CYS A 225 1.20 -1.31 5.28
N PRO A 226 2.21 -0.98 6.10
CA PRO A 226 2.41 0.39 6.55
C PRO A 226 2.60 1.33 5.36
N THR A 227 2.03 2.52 5.45
CA THR A 227 2.27 3.57 4.47
C THR A 227 3.77 3.89 4.45
N THR A 228 4.35 3.90 3.25
CA THR A 228 5.79 4.14 3.04
C THR A 228 5.95 5.27 2.04
N THR A 229 6.64 6.35 2.41
CA THR A 229 6.79 7.55 1.60
C THR A 229 8.27 7.88 1.43
N THR A 230 8.90 7.37 0.38
CA THR A 230 10.29 7.69 0.05
C THR A 230 10.37 8.70 -1.08
N VAL A 231 11.58 9.15 -1.41
CA VAL A 231 11.84 10.00 -2.58
C VAL A 231 11.51 9.26 -3.87
N ASN A 232 11.98 8.03 -4.05
CA ASN A 232 11.86 7.32 -5.35
C ASN A 232 10.57 6.52 -5.48
N PHE A 233 9.94 6.14 -4.37
CA PHE A 233 8.68 5.39 -4.43
C PHE A 233 7.82 5.64 -3.19
N LYS A 234 6.51 5.44 -3.35
CA LYS A 234 5.52 5.54 -2.27
C LYS A 234 4.54 4.38 -2.35
N ILE A 235 4.12 3.92 -1.18
CA ILE A 235 3.02 2.98 -0.99
C ILE A 235 2.03 3.68 -0.06
N GLU A 236 0.95 4.16 -0.65
CA GLU A 236 -0.08 4.98 -0.01
C GLU A 236 -1.43 4.28 -0.07
N PHE A 237 -2.35 4.69 0.79
CA PHE A 237 -3.69 4.12 0.87
C PHE A 237 -4.72 5.23 0.95
N GLU A 238 -5.83 5.02 0.27
CA GLU A 238 -6.94 5.95 0.21
C GLU A 238 -8.24 5.17 0.48
N LEU A 239 -9.16 5.79 1.22
CA LEU A 239 -10.54 5.31 1.34
C LEU A 239 -11.42 6.15 0.44
N ASN A 240 -12.27 5.49 -0.35
CA ASN A 240 -13.31 6.18 -1.11
C ASN A 240 -14.68 5.78 -0.56
N ILE A 241 -15.49 6.78 -0.25
CA ILE A 241 -16.93 6.60 -0.07
C ILE A 241 -17.57 6.89 -1.42
N ALA A 242 -18.21 5.89 -2.01
CA ALA A 242 -18.93 6.00 -3.28
C ALA A 242 -20.44 5.90 -3.01
N VAL A 243 -21.19 6.86 -3.53
CA VAL A 243 -22.67 6.87 -3.48
C VAL A 243 -23.17 6.82 -4.91
N ILE A 244 -23.89 5.75 -5.23
CA ILE A 244 -24.45 5.49 -6.55
C ILE A 244 -25.95 5.73 -6.44
N PHE A 245 -26.47 6.61 -7.29
CA PHE A 245 -27.89 6.93 -7.37
C PHE A 245 -28.58 6.01 -8.39
N GLU A 246 -29.91 5.89 -8.36
CA GLU A 246 -30.66 5.04 -9.31
C GLU A 246 -30.55 5.50 -10.78
N ASP A 247 -30.22 6.78 -11.01
CA ASP A 247 -29.92 7.32 -12.34
C ASP A 247 -28.46 7.10 -12.78
N ASP A 248 -27.74 6.22 -12.07
CA ASP A 248 -26.33 5.88 -12.24
C ASP A 248 -25.37 7.09 -12.09
N TYR A 249 -25.83 8.21 -11.52
CA TYR A 249 -24.92 9.25 -11.06
C TYR A 249 -24.02 8.69 -9.95
N LEU A 250 -22.72 8.97 -10.00
CA LEU A 250 -21.74 8.51 -9.02
C LEU A 250 -21.11 9.71 -8.33
N VAL A 251 -21.18 9.71 -7.00
CA VAL A 251 -20.46 10.67 -6.15
C VAL A 251 -19.41 9.91 -5.37
N THR A 252 -18.18 10.40 -5.39
CA THR A 252 -17.06 9.82 -4.64
C THR A 252 -16.40 10.86 -3.76
N GLU A 253 -16.16 10.52 -2.50
CA GLU A 253 -15.34 11.31 -1.58
C GLU A 253 -14.12 10.49 -1.15
N ASN A 254 -12.92 11.06 -1.29
CA ASN A 254 -11.64 10.41 -1.04
C ASN A 254 -11.03 10.87 0.28
N PHE A 255 -10.52 9.93 1.07
CA PHE A 255 -9.79 10.18 2.31
C PHE A 255 -8.41 9.51 2.24
N PRO A 256 -7.31 10.28 2.17
CA PRO A 256 -5.98 9.70 2.32
C PRO A 256 -5.82 9.15 3.75
N ILE A 257 -5.35 7.92 3.86
CA ILE A 257 -5.12 7.27 5.15
C ILE A 257 -3.67 6.84 5.34
N LEU A 258 -3.21 6.92 6.57
CA LEU A 258 -1.90 6.46 7.02
C LEU A 258 -2.08 5.11 7.73
N LEU A 259 -1.57 4.04 7.13
CA LEU A 259 -1.55 2.72 7.75
C LEU A 259 -0.28 2.55 8.59
N LEU A 260 -0.42 2.15 9.85
CA LEU A 260 0.69 1.94 10.78
C LEU A 260 0.57 0.58 11.50
N ARG A 261 1.71 0.05 11.95
CA ARG A 261 1.72 -1.06 12.93
C ARG A 261 1.68 -0.48 14.33
N THR A 262 0.57 -0.66 15.02
CA THR A 262 0.45 -0.26 16.43
C THR A 262 0.47 -1.47 17.36
N ARG A 263 0.64 -1.21 18.66
CA ARG A 263 0.44 -2.20 19.73
C ARG A 263 -1.04 -2.43 20.04
#